data_AF-A0A5E4IPE7-F1
#
_entry.id   AF-A0A5E4IPE7-F1
#
_cell.length_a   1.000
_cell.length_b   1.000
_cell.length_c   1.000
_cell.angle_alpha   90.00
_cell.angle_beta   90.00
_cell.angle_gamma   90.00
#
_symmetry.space_group_name_H-M   'P 1'
#
loop_
_entity.id
_entity.type
_entity.pdbx_description
1 polymer ?
#
loop_
_entity_poly.entity_id
_entity_poly.type
_entity_poly.pdbx_seq_one_letter_code
_entity_poly.pdbx_strand_id
1 'polypeptide(L)'
;MKIDEIISKVEAHNEKVLKKGRKVEEGKLYSKIGEVVNAAQALHDSEQLERKDLKRLGLLSLDEAHGELTKRGVPISFRAFGGRVERKTIHSAKIGGKRVIPKVVIDDLATLHSKYYGVRGAYDELKKHVDITYRAFIGRIEKRSVPSVKIGTQRWIPKAVIEGLVQLQKGYYDVSEAVDVLHGKGISIKRNAFERRLDRGRISHKKFGGRRMIAKDVLNGLVSQELERRNRV
;
A
#
# COMPACT_ATOMS: atom_id res chain seq x y z
N MET A 1 -0.50 20.12 7.00
CA MET A 1 -1.00 18.93 7.75
C MET A 1 -0.19 18.80 9.02
N LYS A 2 -0.87 18.67 10.16
CA LYS A 2 -0.19 18.39 11.44
C LYS A 2 0.31 16.94 11.41
N ILE A 3 1.45 16.67 12.05
CA ILE A 3 2.02 15.32 12.13
C ILE A 3 1.00 14.26 12.59
N ASP A 4 0.06 14.64 13.46
CA ASP A 4 -0.99 13.74 13.98
C ASP A 4 -1.94 13.28 12.90
N GLU A 5 -2.24 14.13 11.92
CA GLU A 5 -3.11 13.79 10.80
C GLU A 5 -2.40 12.80 9.87
N ILE A 6 -1.09 12.93 9.71
CA ILE A 6 -0.29 12.00 8.89
C ILE A 6 -0.16 10.65 9.61
N ILE A 7 0.19 10.66 10.89
CA ILE A 7 0.34 9.46 11.72
C ILE A 7 -1.00 8.72 11.81
N SER A 8 -2.09 9.42 12.15
CA SER A 8 -3.42 8.82 12.26
C SER A 8 -3.90 8.21 10.93
N LYS A 9 -3.62 8.85 9.78
CA LYS A 9 -3.90 8.26 8.45
C LYS A 9 -3.15 6.95 8.23
N VAL A 10 -1.89 6.85 8.62
CA VAL A 10 -1.11 5.62 8.45
C VAL A 10 -1.56 4.54 9.45
N GLU A 11 -1.80 4.93 10.71
CA GLU A 11 -2.25 4.02 11.77
C GLU A 11 -3.68 3.49 11.55
N ALA A 12 -4.55 4.27 10.91
CA ALA A 12 -5.89 3.83 10.50
C ALA A 12 -5.85 2.58 9.58
N HIS A 13 -4.73 2.36 8.88
CA HIS A 13 -4.51 1.22 8.01
C HIS A 13 -3.81 0.05 8.71
N ASN A 14 -3.94 -0.09 10.04
CA ASN A 14 -3.36 -1.21 10.78
C ASN A 14 -3.74 -2.57 10.15
N GLU A 15 -2.81 -3.53 10.15
CA GLU A 15 -2.96 -4.88 9.60
C GLU A 15 -4.27 -5.56 10.04
N LYS A 16 -4.69 -5.38 11.30
CA LYS A 16 -5.96 -5.94 11.80
C LYS A 16 -7.18 -5.35 11.09
N VAL A 17 -7.19 -4.04 10.84
CA VAL A 17 -8.26 -3.31 10.16
C VAL A 17 -8.31 -3.72 8.69
N LEU A 18 -7.16 -3.75 8.02
CA LEU A 18 -7.05 -4.17 6.62
C LEU A 18 -7.53 -5.61 6.42
N LYS A 19 -7.13 -6.53 7.31
CA LYS A 19 -7.58 -7.94 7.25
C LYS A 19 -9.08 -8.08 7.45
N LYS A 20 -9.66 -7.35 8.41
CA LYS A 20 -11.11 -7.38 8.66
C LYS A 20 -11.88 -6.83 7.47
N GLY A 21 -11.49 -5.66 6.96
CA GLY A 21 -12.10 -5.05 5.78
C GLY A 21 -12.05 -5.99 4.57
N ARG A 22 -10.88 -6.59 4.33
CA ARG A 22 -10.73 -7.52 3.20
C ARG A 22 -11.58 -8.77 3.32
N LYS A 23 -11.68 -9.38 4.51
CA LYS A 23 -12.54 -10.57 4.70
C LYS A 23 -14.01 -10.28 4.36
N VAL A 24 -14.51 -9.11 4.72
CA VAL A 24 -15.89 -8.69 4.40
C VAL A 24 -16.07 -8.51 2.89
N GLU A 25 -15.11 -7.87 2.22
CA GLU A 25 -15.13 -7.70 0.76
C GLU A 25 -15.04 -9.05 0.04
N GLU A 26 -14.17 -9.97 0.50
CA GLU A 26 -14.03 -11.31 -0.08
C GLU A 26 -15.31 -12.11 0.07
N GLY A 27 -15.97 -12.10 1.24
CA GLY A 27 -17.25 -12.78 1.43
C GLY A 27 -18.32 -12.29 0.44
N LYS A 28 -18.41 -10.96 0.25
CA LYS A 28 -19.32 -10.35 -0.74
C LYS A 28 -18.96 -10.74 -2.17
N LEU A 29 -17.67 -10.79 -2.50
CA LEU A 29 -17.18 -11.18 -3.81
C LEU A 29 -17.55 -12.64 -4.12
N TYR A 30 -17.30 -13.56 -3.19
CA TYR A 30 -17.61 -14.97 -3.38
C TYR A 30 -19.11 -15.24 -3.51
N SER A 31 -19.96 -14.54 -2.74
CA SER A 31 -21.42 -14.61 -2.92
C SER A 31 -21.83 -14.23 -4.33
N LYS A 32 -21.38 -13.06 -4.80
CA LYS A 32 -21.71 -12.56 -6.16
C LYS A 32 -21.17 -13.45 -7.26
N ILE A 33 -19.97 -14.00 -7.11
CA ILE A 33 -19.42 -14.98 -8.06
C ILE A 33 -20.31 -16.22 -8.11
N GLY A 34 -20.73 -16.74 -6.95
CA GLY A 34 -21.62 -17.90 -6.87
C GLY A 34 -22.95 -17.65 -7.57
N GLU A 35 -23.59 -16.50 -7.31
CA GLU A 35 -24.84 -16.09 -7.95
C GLU A 35 -24.72 -16.05 -9.48
N VAL A 36 -23.68 -15.39 -10.00
CA VAL A 36 -23.45 -15.24 -11.45
C VAL A 36 -23.14 -16.59 -12.11
N VAL A 37 -22.29 -17.41 -11.49
CA VAL A 37 -21.91 -18.71 -12.04
C VAL A 37 -23.09 -19.69 -12.03
N ASN A 38 -23.88 -19.73 -10.95
CA ASN A 38 -25.06 -20.59 -10.86
C ASN A 38 -26.14 -20.19 -11.87
N ALA A 39 -26.40 -18.89 -12.05
CA ALA A 39 -27.34 -18.39 -13.05
C ALA A 39 -26.92 -18.77 -14.47
N ALA A 40 -25.62 -18.67 -14.77
CA ALA A 40 -25.10 -19.05 -16.09
C ALA A 40 -25.07 -20.56 -16.32
N GLN A 41 -24.84 -21.35 -15.26
CA GLN A 41 -24.91 -22.81 -15.36
C GLN A 41 -26.35 -23.27 -15.59
N ALA A 42 -27.33 -22.70 -14.89
CA ALA A 42 -28.75 -22.99 -15.09
C ALA A 42 -29.21 -22.69 -16.53
N LEU A 43 -28.74 -21.58 -17.12
CA LEU A 43 -29.04 -21.22 -18.52
C LEU A 43 -28.34 -22.13 -19.54
N HIS A 44 -27.18 -22.69 -19.18
CA HIS A 44 -26.52 -23.69 -20.00
C HIS A 44 -27.29 -25.00 -19.97
N ASP A 45 -27.72 -25.44 -18.79
CA ASP A 45 -28.43 -26.69 -18.60
C ASP A 45 -29.85 -26.64 -19.19
N SER A 46 -30.42 -25.45 -19.38
CA SER A 46 -31.68 -25.22 -20.10
C SER A 46 -31.51 -25.05 -21.63
N GLU A 47 -30.31 -25.26 -22.18
CA GLU A 47 -29.96 -25.11 -23.61
C GLU A 47 -30.21 -23.70 -24.21
N GLN A 48 -30.43 -22.67 -23.38
CA GLN A 48 -30.70 -21.29 -23.81
C GLN A 48 -29.44 -20.41 -23.91
N LEU A 49 -28.25 -21.00 -23.86
CA LEU A 49 -27.03 -20.24 -23.66
C LEU A 49 -26.44 -19.68 -24.96
N GLU A 50 -26.83 -18.46 -25.34
CA GLU A 50 -26.09 -17.71 -26.36
C GLU A 50 -24.88 -16.96 -25.79
N ARG A 51 -23.88 -16.67 -26.63
CA ARG A 51 -22.72 -15.82 -26.28
C ARG A 51 -23.13 -14.44 -25.74
N LYS A 52 -24.28 -13.91 -26.16
CA LYS A 52 -24.80 -12.62 -25.73
C LYS A 52 -25.33 -12.67 -24.29
N ASP A 53 -25.88 -13.80 -23.87
CA ASP A 53 -26.44 -13.97 -22.52
C ASP A 53 -25.35 -14.10 -21.46
N LEU A 54 -24.23 -14.75 -21.80
CA LEU A 54 -23.03 -14.76 -20.95
C LEU A 54 -22.51 -13.35 -20.65
N LYS A 55 -22.46 -12.48 -21.66
CA LYS A 55 -22.07 -11.07 -21.46
C LYS A 55 -23.07 -10.31 -20.59
N ARG A 56 -24.37 -10.55 -20.77
CA ARG A 56 -25.42 -9.94 -19.94
C ARG A 56 -25.31 -10.34 -18.47
N LEU A 57 -24.93 -11.58 -18.19
CA LEU A 57 -24.67 -12.07 -16.83
C LEU A 57 -23.34 -11.55 -16.24
N GLY A 58 -22.56 -10.79 -17.02
CA GLY A 58 -21.27 -10.26 -16.60
C GLY A 58 -20.16 -11.30 -16.64
N LEU A 59 -20.27 -12.34 -17.47
CA LEU A 59 -19.20 -13.30 -17.73
C LEU A 59 -18.41 -12.89 -18.96
N LEU A 60 -17.12 -12.68 -18.78
CA LEU A 60 -16.20 -12.23 -19.81
C LEU A 60 -15.34 -13.39 -20.31
N SER A 61 -15.01 -13.39 -21.59
CA SER A 61 -13.93 -14.24 -22.10
C SER A 61 -12.56 -13.77 -21.59
N LEU A 62 -11.52 -14.59 -21.75
CA LEU A 62 -10.16 -14.25 -21.32
C LEU A 62 -9.65 -12.95 -21.97
N ASP A 63 -9.87 -12.78 -23.27
CA ASP A 63 -9.43 -11.61 -24.02
C ASP A 63 -10.17 -10.35 -23.58
N GLU A 64 -11.48 -10.45 -23.35
CA GLU A 64 -12.31 -9.33 -22.90
C GLU A 64 -11.96 -8.92 -21.46
N ALA A 65 -11.73 -9.90 -20.60
CA ALA A 65 -11.33 -9.67 -19.22
C ALA A 65 -9.96 -8.98 -19.14
N HIS A 66 -8.99 -9.42 -19.95
CA HIS A 66 -7.68 -8.76 -20.06
C HIS A 66 -7.80 -7.34 -20.65
N GLY A 67 -8.62 -7.18 -21.68
CA GLY A 67 -8.91 -5.88 -22.28
C GLY A 67 -9.52 -4.90 -21.28
N GLU A 68 -10.47 -5.33 -20.46
CA GLU A 68 -11.05 -4.50 -19.38
C GLU A 68 -9.99 -4.10 -18.34
N LEU A 69 -9.14 -5.01 -17.89
CA LEU A 69 -8.07 -4.69 -16.94
C LEU A 69 -7.09 -3.66 -17.49
N THR A 70 -6.70 -3.82 -18.76
CA THR A 70 -5.78 -2.92 -19.44
C THR A 70 -6.39 -1.52 -19.57
N LYS A 71 -7.68 -1.42 -19.96
CA LYS A 71 -8.42 -0.15 -20.02
C LYS A 71 -8.48 0.56 -18.66
N ARG A 72 -8.51 -0.20 -17.56
CA ARG A 72 -8.52 0.33 -16.19
C ARG A 72 -7.10 0.59 -15.63
N GLY A 73 -6.07 0.50 -16.47
CA GLY A 73 -4.71 0.85 -16.11
C GLY A 73 -3.99 -0.20 -15.26
N VAL A 74 -4.42 -1.47 -15.28
CA VAL A 74 -3.72 -2.56 -14.61
C VAL A 74 -2.60 -3.07 -15.54
N PRO A 75 -1.31 -2.89 -15.19
CA PRO A 75 -0.20 -3.26 -16.07
C PRO A 75 0.08 -4.77 -15.94
N ILE A 76 -0.68 -5.59 -16.67
CA ILE A 76 -0.48 -7.05 -16.74
C ILE A 76 -0.45 -7.50 -18.20
N SER A 77 0.61 -8.23 -18.58
CA SER A 77 0.66 -8.86 -19.90
C SER A 77 -0.39 -9.97 -20.02
N PHE A 78 -0.91 -10.19 -21.23
CA PHE A 78 -1.89 -11.25 -21.48
C PHE A 78 -1.38 -12.63 -21.03
N ARG A 79 -0.10 -12.93 -21.29
CA ARG A 79 0.56 -14.16 -20.84
C ARG A 79 0.55 -14.31 -19.31
N ALA A 80 0.91 -13.24 -18.59
CA ALA A 80 0.89 -13.26 -17.13
C ALA A 80 -0.54 -13.37 -16.58
N PHE A 81 -1.51 -12.75 -17.24
CA PHE A 81 -2.93 -12.87 -16.90
C PHE A 81 -3.44 -14.31 -17.08
N GLY A 82 -3.22 -14.92 -18.24
CA GLY A 82 -3.58 -16.32 -18.50
C GLY A 82 -2.95 -17.28 -17.49
N GLY A 83 -1.65 -17.14 -17.21
CA GLY A 83 -0.98 -17.97 -16.21
C GLY A 83 -1.55 -17.81 -14.79
N ARG A 84 -2.04 -16.61 -14.43
CA ARG A 84 -2.71 -16.39 -13.12
C ARG A 84 -4.09 -17.04 -13.04
N VAL A 85 -4.81 -17.06 -14.15
CA VAL A 85 -6.12 -17.73 -14.28
C VAL A 85 -5.95 -19.25 -14.20
N GLU A 86 -4.93 -19.80 -14.87
CA GLU A 86 -4.61 -21.23 -14.81
C GLU A 86 -4.22 -21.68 -13.40
N ARG A 87 -3.39 -20.89 -12.70
CA ARG A 87 -2.99 -21.11 -11.30
C ARG A 87 -4.10 -20.83 -10.28
N LYS A 88 -5.32 -20.50 -10.72
CA LYS A 88 -6.48 -20.17 -9.88
C LYS A 88 -6.24 -18.99 -8.91
N THR A 89 -5.26 -18.14 -9.20
CA THR A 89 -5.06 -16.89 -8.44
C THR A 89 -6.06 -15.81 -8.86
N ILE A 90 -6.58 -15.90 -10.09
CA ILE A 90 -7.72 -15.14 -10.58
C ILE A 90 -8.87 -16.14 -10.73
N HIS A 91 -10.01 -15.84 -10.12
CA HIS A 91 -11.18 -16.71 -10.17
C HIS A 91 -11.74 -16.77 -11.59
N SER A 92 -12.00 -17.98 -12.06
CA SER A 92 -12.61 -18.26 -13.35
C SER A 92 -13.55 -19.44 -13.22
N ALA A 93 -14.60 -19.47 -14.03
CA ALA A 93 -15.56 -20.56 -14.13
C ALA A 93 -15.45 -21.21 -15.52
N LYS A 94 -15.75 -22.50 -15.61
CA LYS A 94 -15.83 -23.21 -16.89
C LYS A 94 -17.30 -23.50 -17.16
N ILE A 95 -17.86 -22.86 -18.18
CA ILE A 95 -19.27 -22.99 -18.58
C ILE A 95 -19.30 -23.45 -20.03
N GLY A 96 -19.99 -24.56 -20.32
CA GLY A 96 -20.06 -25.12 -21.68
C GLY A 96 -18.69 -25.37 -22.32
N GLY A 97 -17.73 -25.87 -21.53
CA GLY A 97 -16.36 -26.13 -21.99
C GLY A 97 -15.45 -24.89 -22.10
N LYS A 98 -16.01 -23.68 -22.10
CA LYS A 98 -15.25 -22.41 -22.22
C LYS A 98 -14.98 -21.82 -20.85
N ARG A 99 -13.76 -21.27 -20.68
CA ARG A 99 -13.38 -20.56 -19.46
C ARG A 99 -13.83 -19.11 -19.55
N VAL A 100 -14.56 -18.68 -18.55
CA VAL A 100 -15.07 -17.31 -18.42
C VAL A 100 -14.72 -16.74 -17.05
N ILE A 101 -14.64 -15.41 -17.00
CA ILE A 101 -14.27 -14.67 -15.80
C ILE A 101 -15.42 -13.74 -15.44
N PRO A 102 -16.00 -13.85 -14.23
CA PRO A 102 -16.99 -12.90 -13.76
C PRO A 102 -16.41 -11.48 -13.68
N LYS A 103 -17.15 -10.50 -14.19
CA LYS A 103 -16.77 -9.08 -14.21
C LYS A 103 -16.44 -8.55 -12.81
N VAL A 104 -17.14 -9.05 -11.79
CA VAL A 104 -16.86 -8.73 -10.37
C VAL A 104 -15.43 -9.05 -9.95
N VAL A 105 -14.78 -10.06 -10.53
CA VAL A 105 -13.37 -10.40 -10.29
C VAL A 105 -12.45 -9.34 -10.91
N ILE A 106 -12.81 -8.86 -12.10
CA ILE A 106 -12.07 -7.80 -12.81
C ILE A 106 -12.19 -6.47 -12.08
N ASP A 107 -13.39 -6.15 -11.59
CA ASP A 107 -13.65 -4.97 -10.77
C ASP A 107 -12.81 -4.99 -9.48
N ASP A 108 -12.73 -6.13 -8.79
CA ASP A 108 -11.90 -6.29 -7.59
C ASP A 108 -10.42 -6.11 -7.88
N LEU A 109 -9.89 -6.76 -8.93
CA LEU A 109 -8.49 -6.61 -9.33
C LEU A 109 -8.13 -5.16 -9.68
N ALA A 110 -9.00 -4.47 -10.42
CA ALA A 110 -8.82 -3.07 -10.76
C ALA A 110 -8.86 -2.18 -9.50
N THR A 111 -9.82 -2.41 -8.61
CA THR A 111 -9.94 -1.70 -7.33
C THR A 111 -8.69 -1.91 -6.48
N LEU A 112 -8.19 -3.14 -6.42
CA LEU A 112 -7.01 -3.50 -5.66
C LEU A 112 -5.75 -2.79 -6.20
N HIS A 113 -5.56 -2.76 -7.52
CA HIS A 113 -4.47 -1.98 -8.14
C HIS A 113 -4.63 -0.46 -7.98
N SER A 114 -5.86 0.04 -7.89
CA SER A 114 -6.11 1.46 -7.65
C SER A 114 -5.75 1.88 -6.22
N LYS A 115 -6.08 1.05 -5.22
CA LYS A 115 -5.93 1.36 -3.79
C LYS A 115 -4.61 0.90 -3.17
N TYR A 116 -3.94 -0.08 -3.77
CA TYR A 116 -2.74 -0.70 -3.22
C TYR A 116 -1.58 -0.69 -4.21
N TYR A 117 -0.38 -0.70 -3.65
CA TYR A 117 0.85 -1.06 -4.34
C TYR A 117 1.23 -2.50 -4.01
N GLY A 118 1.83 -3.19 -4.99
CA GLY A 118 2.66 -4.36 -4.67
C GLY A 118 3.93 -3.93 -3.92
N VAL A 119 4.57 -4.85 -3.19
CA VAL A 119 5.78 -4.55 -2.38
C VAL A 119 6.85 -3.81 -3.18
N ARG A 120 7.12 -4.24 -4.42
CA ARG A 120 8.13 -3.60 -5.26
C ARG A 120 7.72 -2.20 -5.70
N GLY A 121 6.48 -2.02 -6.17
CA GLY A 121 5.98 -0.70 -6.58
C GLY A 121 5.93 0.30 -5.41
N ALA A 122 5.57 -0.18 -4.22
CA ALA A 122 5.59 0.63 -3.00
C ALA A 122 7.00 1.10 -2.63
N TYR A 123 7.98 0.20 -2.77
CA TYR A 123 9.39 0.53 -2.57
C TYR A 123 9.89 1.54 -3.58
N ASP A 124 9.63 1.31 -4.88
CA ASP A 124 10.10 2.19 -5.95
C ASP A 124 9.51 3.59 -5.80
N GLU A 125 8.27 3.71 -5.30
CA GLU A 125 7.64 5.00 -4.99
C GLU A 125 8.29 5.68 -3.78
N LEU A 126 8.52 4.94 -2.69
CA LEU A 126 9.13 5.50 -1.48
C LEU A 126 10.60 5.91 -1.70
N LYS A 127 11.35 5.14 -2.49
CA LYS A 127 12.78 5.37 -2.77
C LYS A 127 13.04 6.71 -3.47
N LYS A 128 12.05 7.24 -4.21
CA LYS A 128 12.15 8.59 -4.83
C LYS A 128 12.33 9.70 -3.81
N HIS A 129 11.97 9.46 -2.56
CA HIS A 129 11.98 10.46 -1.49
C HIS A 129 12.86 10.09 -0.30
N VAL A 130 13.26 8.81 -0.19
CA VAL A 130 13.99 8.29 0.97
C VAL A 130 15.10 7.38 0.49
N ASP A 131 16.31 7.59 1.00
CA ASP A 131 17.38 6.64 0.79
C ASP A 131 17.16 5.41 1.67
N ILE A 132 16.56 4.38 1.08
CA ILE A 132 16.27 3.11 1.73
C ILE A 132 16.60 1.98 0.78
N THR A 133 17.26 0.94 1.29
CA THR A 133 17.50 -0.29 0.53
C THR A 133 16.24 -1.17 0.51
N TYR A 134 16.08 -1.94 -0.57
CA TYR A 134 14.91 -2.84 -0.70
C TYR A 134 14.80 -3.83 0.47
N ARG A 135 15.94 -4.34 0.96
CA ARG A 135 15.97 -5.23 2.13
C ARG A 135 15.50 -4.53 3.40
N ALA A 136 15.93 -3.29 3.64
CA ALA A 136 15.47 -2.51 4.78
C ALA A 136 13.96 -2.23 4.69
N PHE A 137 13.43 -1.95 3.49
CA PHE A 137 11.99 -1.78 3.28
C PHE A 137 11.20 -3.06 3.61
N ILE A 138 11.66 -4.22 3.14
CA ILE A 138 11.07 -5.52 3.50
C ILE A 138 11.10 -5.72 5.02
N GLY A 139 12.22 -5.41 5.68
CA GLY A 139 12.32 -5.50 7.13
C GLY A 139 11.32 -4.60 7.88
N ARG A 140 10.97 -3.43 7.33
CA ARG A 140 9.93 -2.56 7.90
C ARG A 140 8.53 -3.18 7.78
N ILE A 141 8.26 -3.87 6.68
CA ILE A 141 7.01 -4.63 6.49
C ILE A 141 6.93 -5.81 7.47
N GLU A 142 8.02 -6.56 7.63
CA GLU A 142 8.11 -7.69 8.57
C GLU A 142 7.93 -7.24 10.03
N LYS A 143 8.52 -6.10 10.41
CA LYS A 143 8.39 -5.48 11.73
C LYS A 143 7.06 -4.72 11.93
N ARG A 144 6.14 -4.77 10.97
CA ARG A 144 4.82 -4.10 10.99
C ARG A 144 4.87 -2.57 11.11
N SER A 145 6.01 -1.93 10.83
CA SER A 145 6.08 -0.47 10.78
C SER A 145 5.53 0.11 9.48
N VAL A 146 5.46 -0.71 8.42
CA VAL A 146 4.71 -0.42 7.19
C VAL A 146 3.49 -1.35 7.15
N PRO A 147 2.28 -0.83 7.42
CA PRO A 147 1.07 -1.64 7.36
C PRO A 147 0.87 -2.26 5.98
N SER A 148 0.51 -3.55 5.97
CA SER A 148 0.32 -4.33 4.75
C SER A 148 -0.69 -5.44 4.98
N VAL A 149 -1.24 -5.97 3.90
CA VAL A 149 -2.20 -7.09 3.91
C VAL A 149 -1.79 -8.13 2.88
N LYS A 150 -1.91 -9.41 3.23
CA LYS A 150 -1.72 -10.51 2.27
C LYS A 150 -3.06 -10.80 1.60
N ILE A 151 -3.13 -10.66 0.28
CA ILE A 151 -4.32 -10.94 -0.53
C ILE A 151 -3.91 -11.99 -1.56
N GLY A 152 -4.52 -13.17 -1.47
CA GLY A 152 -4.07 -14.37 -2.19
C GLY A 152 -2.61 -14.72 -1.82
N THR A 153 -1.76 -14.83 -2.82
CA THR A 153 -0.33 -15.17 -2.64
C THR A 153 0.57 -13.96 -2.44
N GLN A 154 0.07 -12.74 -2.67
CA GLN A 154 0.87 -11.52 -2.71
C GLN A 154 0.57 -10.62 -1.51
N ARG A 155 1.58 -9.82 -1.13
CA ARG A 155 1.45 -8.80 -0.10
C ARG A 155 1.24 -7.44 -0.76
N TRP A 156 0.26 -6.72 -0.25
CA TRP A 156 -0.20 -5.43 -0.75
C TRP A 156 -0.07 -4.37 0.32
N ILE A 157 0.30 -3.17 -0.10
CA ILE A 157 0.52 -2.02 0.77
C ILE A 157 -0.42 -0.91 0.31
N PRO A 158 -1.29 -0.37 1.17
CA PRO A 158 -2.19 0.70 0.79
C PRO A 158 -1.39 1.92 0.25
N LYS A 159 -1.86 2.54 -0.84
CA LYS A 159 -1.19 3.74 -1.39
C LYS A 159 -1.15 4.88 -0.37
N ALA A 160 -2.23 5.06 0.38
CA ALA A 160 -2.33 6.04 1.47
C ALA A 160 -1.23 5.88 2.53
N VAL A 161 -0.80 4.65 2.82
CA VAL A 161 0.32 4.39 3.75
C VAL A 161 1.61 4.93 3.16
N ILE A 162 1.91 4.64 1.90
CA ILE A 162 3.13 5.13 1.23
C ILE A 162 3.12 6.64 1.10
N GLU A 163 1.99 7.24 0.72
CA GLU A 163 1.81 8.69 0.67
C GLU A 163 2.07 9.34 2.04
N GLY A 164 1.54 8.76 3.12
CA GLY A 164 1.79 9.22 4.48
C GLY A 164 3.26 9.14 4.88
N LEU A 165 3.95 8.04 4.51
CA LEU A 165 5.39 7.90 4.76
C LEU A 165 6.22 8.92 3.98
N VAL A 166 5.85 9.20 2.73
CA VAL A 166 6.49 10.24 1.90
C VAL A 166 6.29 11.62 2.52
N GLN A 167 5.08 11.92 2.99
CA GLN A 167 4.79 13.19 3.68
C GLN A 167 5.58 13.33 4.97
N LEU A 168 5.70 12.25 5.76
CA LEU A 168 6.54 12.23 6.96
C LEU A 168 8.00 12.57 6.63
N GLN A 169 8.54 11.99 5.57
CA GLN A 169 9.92 12.22 5.16
C GLN A 169 10.18 13.62 4.57
N LYS A 170 9.17 14.21 3.92
CA LYS A 170 9.25 15.60 3.47
C LYS A 170 9.25 16.59 4.63
N GLY A 171 8.43 16.38 5.66
CA GLY A 171 8.21 17.34 6.75
C GLY A 171 8.96 17.09 8.06
N TYR A 172 9.57 15.92 8.23
CA TYR A 172 10.17 15.50 9.49
C TYR A 172 11.54 14.84 9.26
N TYR A 173 12.40 14.94 10.26
CA TYR A 173 13.63 14.17 10.36
C TYR A 173 13.44 13.03 11.35
N ASP A 174 14.03 11.88 11.08
CA ASP A 174 14.31 10.90 12.13
C ASP A 174 15.53 11.32 12.96
N VAL A 175 15.79 10.59 14.06
CA VAL A 175 16.88 10.94 14.98
C VAL A 175 18.25 10.90 14.30
N SER A 176 18.46 9.94 13.39
CA SER A 176 19.74 9.82 12.67
C SER A 176 19.90 11.01 11.74
N GLU A 177 18.89 11.27 10.91
CA GLU A 177 18.89 12.40 9.97
C GLU A 177 19.06 13.75 10.71
N ALA A 178 18.40 13.92 11.87
CA ALA A 178 18.50 15.15 12.66
C ALA A 178 19.91 15.38 13.22
N VAL A 179 20.59 14.32 13.66
CA VAL A 179 21.98 14.40 14.16
C VAL A 179 22.93 14.73 13.01
N ASP A 180 22.74 14.13 11.84
CA ASP A 180 23.55 14.40 10.65
C ASP A 180 23.40 15.85 10.19
N VAL A 181 22.18 16.40 10.21
CA VAL A 181 21.92 17.82 9.92
C VAL A 181 22.63 18.73 10.93
N LEU A 182 22.58 18.42 12.22
CA LEU A 182 23.28 19.19 13.26
C LEU A 182 24.79 19.18 13.03
N HIS A 183 25.38 18.01 12.74
CA HIS A 183 26.81 17.88 12.45
C HIS A 183 27.21 18.65 11.19
N GLY A 184 26.40 18.57 10.12
CA GLY A 184 26.61 19.33 8.89
C GLY A 184 26.55 20.86 9.07
N LYS A 185 25.93 21.33 10.16
CA LYS A 185 25.90 22.75 10.56
C LYS A 185 26.97 23.09 11.61
N GLY A 186 27.92 22.19 11.88
CA GLY A 186 29.00 22.38 12.85
C GLY A 186 28.60 22.17 14.31
N ILE A 187 27.39 21.69 14.59
CA ILE A 187 26.90 21.43 15.95
C ILE A 187 27.18 19.97 16.30
N SER A 188 28.31 19.72 16.95
CA SER A 188 28.70 18.38 17.40
C SER A 188 27.87 17.94 18.61
N ILE A 189 26.95 16.99 18.41
CA ILE A 189 26.23 16.31 19.49
C ILE A 189 26.27 14.80 19.33
N LYS A 190 26.57 14.08 20.42
CA LYS A 190 26.46 12.61 20.43
C LYS A 190 24.99 12.19 20.34
N ARG A 191 24.69 11.16 19.55
CA ARG A 191 23.32 10.61 19.39
C ARG A 191 22.61 10.37 20.73
N ASN A 192 23.26 9.69 21.67
CA ASN A 192 22.67 9.40 22.99
C ASN A 192 22.34 10.67 23.78
N ALA A 193 23.14 11.73 23.64
CA ALA A 193 22.85 13.01 24.29
C ALA A 193 21.65 13.71 23.64
N PHE A 194 21.52 13.62 22.32
CA PHE A 194 20.37 14.13 21.58
C PHE A 194 19.09 13.37 21.96
N GLU A 195 19.15 12.04 22.03
CA GLU A 195 18.02 11.20 22.48
C GLU A 195 17.58 11.53 23.91
N ARG A 196 18.50 11.77 24.84
CA ARG A 196 18.17 12.25 26.20
C ARG A 196 17.44 13.60 26.20
N ARG A 197 17.74 14.50 25.26
CA ARG A 197 17.00 15.78 25.12
C ARG A 197 15.57 15.55 24.66
N LEU A 198 15.35 14.60 23.75
CA LEU A 198 14.02 14.15 23.33
C LEU A 198 13.26 13.52 24.50
N ASP A 199 13.91 12.63 25.27
CA ASP A 199 13.30 11.95 26.41
C ASP A 199 12.88 12.90 27.54
N ARG A 200 13.68 13.95 27.76
CA ARG A 200 13.37 15.01 28.73
C ARG A 200 12.34 16.02 28.22
N GLY A 201 11.74 15.81 27.05
CA GLY A 201 10.75 16.72 26.45
C GLY A 201 11.31 18.08 26.03
N ARG A 202 12.64 18.25 25.95
CA ARG A 202 13.26 19.53 25.54
C ARG A 202 13.17 19.78 24.04
N ILE A 203 12.93 18.73 23.25
CA ILE A 203 12.75 18.79 21.81
C ILE A 203 11.41 18.12 21.49
N SER A 204 10.51 18.88 20.86
CA SER A 204 9.21 18.37 20.42
C SER A 204 9.39 17.29 19.36
N HIS A 205 8.78 16.14 19.58
CA HIS A 205 8.85 14.99 18.68
C HIS A 205 7.61 14.11 18.82
N LYS A 206 7.38 13.23 17.85
CA LYS A 206 6.39 12.14 17.99
C LYS A 206 6.97 10.80 17.64
N LYS A 207 6.46 9.75 18.29
CA LYS A 207 6.85 8.38 17.99
C LYS A 207 5.98 7.83 16.85
N PHE A 208 6.62 7.26 15.84
CA PHE A 208 5.96 6.59 14.73
C PHE A 208 6.80 5.39 14.27
N GLY A 209 6.20 4.20 14.18
CA GLY A 209 6.89 2.99 13.69
C GLY A 209 8.17 2.63 14.45
N GLY A 210 8.23 2.94 15.75
CA GLY A 210 9.42 2.75 16.59
C GLY A 210 10.52 3.80 16.44
N ARG A 211 10.27 4.86 15.65
CA ARG A 211 11.19 6.00 15.46
C ARG A 211 10.62 7.26 16.08
N ARG A 212 11.49 8.21 16.44
CA ARG A 212 11.09 9.57 16.83
C ARG A 212 11.20 10.47 15.61
N MET A 213 10.11 11.14 15.27
CA MET A 213 9.99 12.08 14.17
C MET A 213 10.02 13.50 14.74
N ILE A 214 10.91 14.34 14.22
CA ILE A 214 11.15 15.72 14.66
C ILE A 214 10.80 16.62 13.48
N ALA A 215 9.96 17.63 13.69
CA ALA A 215 9.60 18.55 12.61
C ALA A 215 10.85 19.29 12.12
N LYS A 216 11.01 19.42 10.80
CA LYS A 216 12.18 20.11 10.22
C LYS A 216 12.30 21.54 10.74
N ASP A 217 11.18 22.24 10.89
CA ASP A 217 11.12 23.61 11.41
C ASP A 217 11.61 23.69 12.87
N VAL A 218 11.24 22.70 13.70
CA VAL A 218 11.71 22.61 15.10
C VAL A 218 13.23 22.41 15.14
N LEU A 219 13.77 21.52 14.29
CA LEU A 219 15.21 21.29 14.25
C LEU A 219 15.95 22.53 13.72
N ASN A 220 15.45 23.16 12.67
CA ASN A 220 16.05 24.38 12.09
C ASN A 220 16.04 25.55 13.08
N GLY A 221 14.97 25.68 13.88
CA GLY A 221 14.92 26.66 14.97
C GLY A 221 16.00 26.40 16.03
N LEU A 222 16.19 25.14 16.44
CA LEU A 222 17.25 24.76 17.39
C LEU A 222 18.65 25.02 16.83
N VAL A 223 18.87 24.74 15.55
CA VAL A 223 20.15 25.04 14.86
C VAL A 223 20.41 26.54 14.91
N SER A 224 19.42 27.36 14.55
CA SER A 224 19.56 28.81 14.49
C SER A 224 19.90 29.41 15.86
N GLN A 225 19.17 28.99 16.90
CA GLN A 225 19.44 29.41 18.29
C GLN A 225 20.86 29.03 18.75
N GLU A 226 21.34 27.84 18.39
CA GLU A 226 22.67 27.39 18.80
C GLU A 226 23.78 28.14 18.05
N LEU A 227 23.58 28.45 16.76
CA LEU A 227 24.52 29.27 15.98
C LEU A 227 24.58 30.70 16.50
N GLU A 228 23.44 31.32 16.81
CA GLU A 228 23.40 32.66 17.43
C GLU A 228 24.11 32.68 18.78
N ARG A 229 23.93 31.64 19.59
CA ARG A 229 24.61 31.52 20.88
C ARG A 229 26.12 31.43 20.72
N ARG A 230 26.62 30.73 19.69
CA ARG A 230 28.05 30.66 19.38
C ARG A 230 28.63 31.97 18.87
N ASN A 231 27.86 32.74 18.10
CA ASN A 231 28.31 34.03 17.56
C ASN A 231 28.31 35.17 18.61
N ARG A 232 27.62 34.98 19.74
CA ARG A 232 27.63 35.92 20.88
C ARG A 232 28.73 35.66 21.90
N VAL A 233 29.46 34.56 21.77
CA VAL A 233 30.63 34.19 22.58
C VAL A 233 31.89 34.51 21.78
#